data_AF-A0A2V9ZGB0-F1
#
_entry.id   AF-A0A2V9ZGB0-F1
#
_cell.length_a   1.000
_cell.length_b   1.000
_cell.length_c   1.000
_cell.angle_alpha   90.00
_cell.angle_beta   90.00
_cell.angle_gamma   90.00
#
_symmetry.space_group_name_H-M   'P 1'
#
loop_
_entity.id
_entity.type
_entity.pdbx_description
1 polymer ?
#
loop_
_entity_poly.entity_id
_entity_poly.type
_entity_poly.pdbx_seq_one_letter_code
_entity_poly.pdbx_strand_id
1 'polypeptide(L)'
;MLNLQQYAAALSLLEKIVKDDPGNSRAWYNIGLLYKNQGDATMSLAAFQRAAQLVPDDPDVFYFVGLMFSQNGQQKEAIAAF
;
A
#
# COMPACT_ATOMS: atom_id res chain seq x y z
N MET A 1 10.07 21.44 -1.02
CA MET A 1 11.04 20.66 -0.22
C MET A 1 10.45 20.04 1.06
N LEU A 2 9.30 20.51 1.59
CA LEU A 2 8.70 19.98 2.83
C LEU A 2 8.12 18.55 2.73
N ASN A 3 7.74 18.10 1.54
CA ASN A 3 7.00 16.85 1.38
C ASN A 3 7.88 15.61 1.62
N LEU A 4 9.07 15.52 1.03
CA LEU A 4 9.95 14.34 1.10
C LEU A 4 10.40 13.99 2.53
N GLN A 5 10.68 15.00 3.35
CA GLN A 5 11.13 14.78 4.73
C GLN A 5 10.00 14.23 5.61
N GLN A 6 8.76 14.68 5.38
CA GLN A 6 7.58 14.15 6.07
C GLN A 6 7.23 12.74 5.58
N TYR A 7 7.38 12.46 4.28
CA TYR A 7 7.21 11.11 3.72
C TYR A 7 8.17 10.09 4.35
N ALA A 8 9.47 10.43 4.44
CA ALA A 8 10.47 9.54 5.01
C ALA A 8 10.21 9.27 6.51
N ALA A 9 9.86 10.29 7.28
CA ALA A 9 9.51 10.14 8.69
C ALA A 9 8.23 9.30 8.88
N ALA A 10 7.20 9.54 8.07
CA ALA A 10 5.95 8.77 8.10
C ALA A 10 6.18 7.30 7.72
N LEU A 11 6.97 7.05 6.68
CA LEU A 11 7.30 5.70 6.25
C LEU A 11 8.06 4.94 7.35
N SER A 12 9.09 5.56 7.93
CA SER A 12 9.87 4.94 9.01
C SER A 12 9.01 4.60 10.24
N LEU A 13 8.07 5.48 10.60
CA LEU A 13 7.13 5.21 11.70
C LEU A 13 6.22 4.02 11.37
N LEU A 14 5.66 3.98 10.15
CA LEU A 14 4.78 2.90 9.72
C LEU A 14 5.52 1.57 9.58
N GLU A 15 6.75 1.57 9.08
CA GLU A 15 7.63 0.41 9.03
C GLU A 15 7.88 -0.18 10.42
N LYS A 16 8.09 0.69 11.42
CA LYS A 16 8.19 0.25 12.81
C LYS A 16 6.88 -0.36 13.29
N ILE A 17 5.73 0.24 12.97
CA ILE A 17 4.42 -0.30 13.35
C ILE A 17 4.19 -1.67 12.75
N VAL A 18 4.44 -1.87 11.44
CA VAL A 18 4.24 -3.19 10.81
C VAL A 18 5.28 -4.23 11.24
N LYS A 19 6.42 -3.79 11.77
CA LYS A 19 7.42 -4.67 12.38
C LYS A 19 6.98 -5.15 13.76
N ASP A 20 6.41 -4.26 14.57
CA ASP A 20 5.91 -4.56 15.92
C ASP A 20 4.55 -5.28 15.87
N ASP A 21 3.69 -4.93 14.90
CA ASP A 21 2.37 -5.51 14.63
C ASP A 21 2.19 -5.75 13.11
N PRO A 22 2.63 -6.91 12.60
CA PRO A 22 2.44 -7.27 11.19
C PRO A 22 0.97 -7.39 10.77
N GLY A 23 0.04 -7.51 11.73
CA GLY A 23 -1.41 -7.61 11.50
C GLY A 23 -2.10 -6.26 11.30
N ASN A 24 -1.35 -5.15 11.39
CA ASN A 24 -1.93 -3.82 11.27
C ASN A 24 -2.24 -3.44 9.82
N SER A 25 -3.43 -3.81 9.35
CA SER A 25 -3.89 -3.52 7.98
C SER A 25 -3.86 -2.03 7.65
N ARG A 26 -4.19 -1.16 8.61
CA ARG A 26 -4.18 0.29 8.45
C ARG A 26 -2.76 0.83 8.24
N ALA A 27 -1.76 0.27 8.93
CA ALA A 27 -0.38 0.65 8.71
C ALA A 27 0.09 0.25 7.30
N TRP A 28 -0.23 -0.97 6.86
CA TRP A 28 0.04 -1.42 5.49
C TRP A 28 -0.65 -0.55 4.43
N TYR A 29 -1.91 -0.18 4.66
CA TYR A 29 -2.66 0.73 3.80
C TYR A 29 -1.98 2.11 3.69
N ASN A 30 -1.55 2.69 4.82
CA ASN A 30 -0.86 3.97 4.82
C ASN A 30 0.51 3.90 4.12
N ILE A 31 1.25 2.80 4.27
CA ILE A 31 2.51 2.56 3.53
C ILE A 31 2.22 2.56 2.03
N GLY A 32 1.16 1.88 1.59
CA GLY A 32 0.72 1.87 0.19
C GLY A 32 0.44 3.28 -0.34
N LEU A 33 -0.28 4.11 0.42
CA LEU A 33 -0.53 5.50 0.05
C LEU A 33 0.75 6.34 -0.07
N LEU A 34 1.73 6.13 0.82
CA LEU A 34 3.00 6.85 0.75
C LEU A 34 3.77 6.47 -0.52
N TYR A 35 3.88 5.18 -0.84
CA TYR A 35 4.56 4.73 -2.06
C TYR A 35 3.83 5.15 -3.33
N LYS A 36 2.49 5.10 -3.34
CA LYS A 36 1.67 5.67 -4.41
C LYS A 36 2.00 7.15 -4.65
N ASN A 37 2.10 7.94 -3.58
CA ASN A 37 2.42 9.37 -3.68
C ASN A 37 3.87 9.63 -4.13
N GLN A 38 4.78 8.68 -3.91
CA GLN A 38 6.15 8.71 -4.43
C GLN A 38 6.25 8.22 -5.88
N GLY A 39 5.19 7.65 -6.44
CA GLY A 39 5.18 7.06 -7.78
C GLY A 39 5.76 5.64 -7.83
N ASP A 40 6.05 5.02 -6.67
CA ASP A 40 6.48 3.63 -6.60
C ASP A 40 5.27 2.70 -6.57
N ALA A 41 4.73 2.43 -7.76
CA ALA A 41 3.55 1.59 -7.93
C ALA A 41 3.76 0.15 -7.44
N THR A 42 5.00 -0.38 -7.53
CA THR A 42 5.33 -1.74 -7.10
C THR A 42 5.26 -1.88 -5.59
N MET A 43 5.93 -0.99 -4.85
CA MET A 43 5.89 -1.01 -3.38
C MET A 43 4.50 -0.66 -2.84
N SER A 44 3.80 0.25 -3.54
CA SER A 44 2.40 0.58 -3.24
C SER A 44 1.49 -0.64 -3.34
N LEU A 45 1.56 -1.38 -4.45
CA LEU A 45 0.75 -2.58 -4.68
C LEU A 45 1.03 -3.65 -3.62
N ALA A 46 2.30 -3.91 -3.30
CA ALA A 46 2.67 -4.90 -2.30
C ALA A 46 2.09 -4.57 -0.91
N ALA A 47 2.12 -3.30 -0.52
CA ALA A 47 1.57 -2.84 0.75
C ALA A 47 0.03 -2.95 0.79
N PHE A 48 -0.66 -2.56 -0.29
CA PHE A 48 -2.11 -2.73 -0.37
C PHE A 48 -2.54 -4.20 -0.43
N GLN A 49 -1.77 -5.07 -1.09
CA GLN A 49 -2.02 -6.51 -1.07
C GLN A 49 -1.89 -7.08 0.35
N ARG A 50 -0.91 -6.63 1.15
CA ARG A 50 -0.85 -7.02 2.56
C ARG A 50 -2.03 -6.52 3.37
N ALA A 51 -2.47 -5.27 3.15
CA ALA A 51 -3.68 -4.78 3.79
C ALA A 51 -4.91 -5.62 3.41
N ALA A 52 -5.04 -6.04 2.14
CA ALA A 52 -6.17 -6.82 1.64
C ALA A 52 -6.18 -8.24 2.21
N GLN A 53 -5.01 -8.85 2.39
CA GLN A 53 -4.88 -10.17 3.01
C GLN A 53 -5.26 -10.15 4.51
N LEU A 54 -5.06 -9.02 5.19
CA LEU A 54 -5.38 -8.86 6.60
C LEU A 54 -6.86 -8.54 6.82
N VAL A 55 -7.47 -7.78 5.92
CA VAL A 55 -8.90 -7.44 5.96
C VAL A 55 -9.51 -7.69 4.58
N PRO A 56 -9.86 -8.95 4.26
CA PRO A 56 -10.38 -9.35 2.94
C PRO A 56 -11.80 -8.85 2.67
N ASP A 57 -12.43 -8.15 3.62
CA ASP A 57 -13.75 -7.55 3.49
C ASP A 57 -13.69 -6.01 3.43
N ASP A 58 -12.50 -5.41 3.36
CA ASP A 58 -12.34 -3.95 3.31
C ASP A 58 -12.43 -3.42 1.85
N PRO A 59 -13.55 -2.77 1.47
CA PRO A 59 -13.76 -2.30 0.11
C PRO A 59 -12.78 -1.18 -0.29
N ASP A 60 -12.28 -0.40 0.67
CA ASP A 60 -11.33 0.67 0.39
C ASP A 60 -10.02 0.07 -0.09
N VAL A 61 -9.54 -0.99 0.57
CA VAL A 61 -8.28 -1.64 0.20
C VAL A 61 -8.37 -2.24 -1.21
N PHE A 62 -9.47 -2.90 -1.57
CA PHE A 62 -9.66 -3.42 -2.93
C PHE A 62 -9.72 -2.33 -3.99
N TYR A 63 -10.36 -1.19 -3.67
CA TYR A 63 -10.35 -0.04 -4.57
C TYR A 63 -8.91 0.41 -4.87
N PHE A 64 -8.04 0.51 -3.86
CA PHE A 64 -6.65 0.90 -4.09
C PHE A 64 -5.82 -0.17 -4.78
N VAL A 65 -6.03 -1.45 -4.50
CA VAL A 65 -5.37 -2.55 -5.24
C VAL A 65 -5.72 -2.47 -6.73
N GLY A 66 -7.01 -2.36 -7.07
CA GLY A 66 -7.47 -2.22 -8.46
C GLY A 66 -6.94 -0.95 -9.12
N LEU A 67 -6.92 0.16 -8.38
CA LEU A 67 -6.33 1.42 -8.84
C LEU A 67 -4.82 1.27 -9.14
N MET A 68 -4.06 0.57 -8.30
CA MET A 68 -2.63 0.34 -8.51
C MET A 68 -2.37 -0.55 -9.73
N PHE A 69 -3.18 -1.59 -9.93
CA PHE A 69 -3.10 -2.40 -11.14
C PHE A 69 -3.39 -1.60 -12.41
N SER A 70 -4.37 -0.69 -12.37
CA SER A 70 -4.65 0.20 -13.50
C SER A 70 -3.50 1.19 -13.76
N GLN A 71 -2.83 1.68 -12.71
CA GLN A 71 -1.72 2.63 -12.84
C GLN A 71 -0.42 1.98 -13.30
N ASN A 72 -0.14 0.73 -12.93
CA ASN A 72 1.12 0.07 -13.27
C ASN A 72 1.17 -0.51 -14.69
N GLY A 73 0.13 -0.30 -15.52
CA GLY A 73 0.03 -0.89 -16.86
C GLY A 73 -0.08 -2.43 -16.88
N GLN A 74 0.02 -3.07 -15.71
CA GLN A 74 -0.07 -4.50 -15.46
C GLN A 74 -1.52 -4.96 -15.28
N GLN A 75 -2.40 -4.57 -16.22
CA GLN A 75 -3.80 -5.04 -16.24
C GLN A 75 -3.93 -6.58 -16.20
N LYS A 76 -2.89 -7.31 -16.59
CA LYS A 76 -2.89 -8.78 -16.66
C LYS A 76 -2.69 -9.48 -15.31
N GLU A 77 -2.01 -8.88 -14.34
CA GLU A 77 -1.78 -9.50 -13.03
C GLU A 77 -2.89 -9.18 -12.01
N ALA A 78 -3.68 -8.14 -12.28
CA ALA A 78 -4.85 -7.76 -11.46
C ALA A 78 -5.86 -8.89 -11.30
N ILE A 79 -6.02 -9.70 -12.35
CA ILE A 79 -7.06 -10.72 -12.47
C ILE A 79 -6.64 -12.02 -11.76
N ALA A 80 -5.35 -12.21 -11.46
CA ALA A 80 -4.84 -13.44 -10.84
C ALA A 80 -4.76 -13.37 -9.30
N ALA A 81 -4.92 -12.18 -8.72
CA ALA A 81 -4.81 -11.95 -7.28
C ALA A 81 -6.18 -11.94 -6.55
N PHE A 82 -7.25 -12.25 -7.28
CA PHE A 82 -8.61 -12.49 -6.77
C PHE A 82 -8.96 -13.97 -6.98
#